data_AF-A0A4Q6AH67-F1
#
_entry.id   AF-A0A4Q6AH67-F1
#
_cell.length_a   1.000
_cell.length_b   1.000
_cell.length_c   1.000
_cell.angle_alpha   90.00
_cell.angle_beta   90.00
_cell.angle_gamma   90.00
#
_symmetry.space_group_name_H-M   'P 1'
#
loop_
_entity.id
_entity.type
_entity.pdbx_description
1 polymer ?
#
loop_
_entity_poly.entity_id
_entity_poly.type
_entity_poly.pdbx_seq_one_letter_code
_entity_poly.pdbx_strand_id
1 'polypeptide(L)' 'MITALRHINELVISGKMMEAFEKYYHDEVIMQENDMPATIGKAANR' A
#
# COMPACT_ATOMS: atom_id res chain seq x y z
N MET A 1 -16.20 -5.80 14.67
CA MET A 1 -15.71 -4.74 13.76
C MET A 1 -14.40 -5.18 13.15
N ILE A 2 -14.28 -5.16 11.82
CA ILE A 2 -13.01 -5.37 11.11
C ILE A 2 -12.27 -4.03 11.12
N THR A 3 -11.02 -4.01 11.60
CA THR A 3 -10.20 -2.79 11.62
C THR A 3 -9.55 -2.58 10.24
N ALA A 4 -9.13 -1.35 9.94
CA ALA A 4 -8.40 -1.05 8.70
C ALA A 4 -7.16 -1.96 8.53
N LEU A 5 -6.44 -2.21 9.62
CA LEU A 5 -5.29 -3.12 9.65
C LEU A 5 -5.65 -4.57 9.32
N ARG A 6 -6.80 -5.07 9.80
CA ARG A 6 -7.22 -6.44 9.48
C ARG A 6 -7.62 -6.56 8.01
N HIS A 7 -8.33 -5.56 7.49
CA HIS A 7 -8.78 -5.57 6.10
C HIS A 7 -7.63 -5.44 5.09
N ILE A 8 -6.64 -4.58 5.35
CA ILE A 8 -5.48 -4.48 4.45
C ILE A 8 -4.71 -5.80 4.38
N ASN A 9 -4.55 -6.50 5.50
CA ASN A 9 -3.90 -7.82 5.53
C ASN A 9 -4.68 -8.86 4.71
N GLU A 10 -6.02 -8.87 4.81
CA GLU A 10 -6.87 -9.77 4.01
C GLU A 10 -6.73 -9.50 2.50
N LEU A 11 -6.64 -8.23 2.09
CA LEU A 11 -6.41 -7.85 0.69
C LEU A 11 -5.03 -8.29 0.19
N VAL A 12 -3.97 -8.10 0.99
CA VAL A 12 -2.61 -8.55 0.63
C VAL A 12 -2.54 -10.06 0.46
N ILE A 13 -3.07 -10.83 1.45
CA ILE A 13 -3.05 -12.30 1.41
C ILE A 13 -3.86 -12.85 0.25
N SER A 14 -4.94 -12.17 -0.15
CA SER A 14 -5.78 -12.55 -1.30
C SER A 14 -5.23 -12.09 -2.66
N GLY A 15 -4.02 -11.52 -2.72
CA GLY A 15 -3.40 -11.05 -3.96
C GLY A 15 -4.01 -9.76 -4.52
N LYS A 16 -4.81 -9.05 -3.74
CA LYS A 16 -5.51 -7.81 -4.12
C LYS A 16 -4.70 -6.56 -3.76
N MET A 17 -3.42 -6.56 -4.11
CA MET A 17 -2.50 -5.47 -3.74
C MET A 17 -2.94 -4.10 -4.26
N MET A 18 -3.49 -4.02 -5.49
CA MET A 18 -3.99 -2.75 -6.02
C MET A 18 -5.21 -2.23 -5.26
N GLU A 19 -6.10 -3.11 -4.79
CA GLU A 19 -7.25 -2.69 -3.96
C GLU A 19 -6.77 -2.16 -2.60
N ALA A 20 -5.78 -2.83 -2.00
CA ALA A 20 -5.15 -2.36 -0.77
C ALA A 20 -4.46 -1.00 -0.97
N PHE A 21 -3.71 -0.85 -2.06
CA PHE A 21 -3.01 0.37 -2.43
C PHE A 21 -3.97 1.55 -2.60
N GLU A 22 -5.03 1.38 -3.39
CA GLU A 22 -6.00 2.46 -3.61
C GLU A 22 -6.74 2.87 -2.34
N LYS A 23 -7.11 1.89 -1.50
CA LYS A 23 -7.93 2.14 -0.32
C LYS A 23 -7.16 2.71 0.87
N TYR A 24 -5.91 2.28 1.07
CA TYR A 24 -5.20 2.51 2.33
C TYR A 24 -3.94 3.37 2.20
N TYR A 25 -3.38 3.53 1.01
CA TYR A 25 -2.15 4.30 0.86
C TYR A 25 -2.51 5.78 0.71
N HIS A 26 -1.85 6.61 1.51
CA HIS A 26 -1.98 8.06 1.46
C HIS A 26 -1.35 8.61 0.18
N ASP A 27 -1.80 9.76 -0.30
CA ASP A 27 -1.27 10.38 -1.53
C ASP A 27 0.23 10.70 -1.43
N GLU A 28 0.73 10.92 -0.21
CA GLU A 28 2.15 11.17 0.10
C GLU A 28 2.90 9.91 0.61
N VAL A 29 2.41 8.71 0.31
CA VAL A 29 3.09 7.47 0.72
C VAL A 29 4.53 7.43 0.22
N ILE A 30 5.44 6.96 1.08
CA ILE A 30 6.83 6.68 0.74
C ILE A 30 7.00 5.16 0.74
N MET A 31 7.37 4.58 -0.41
CA MET A 31 7.75 3.18 -0.51
C MET A 31 9.27 3.08 -0.67
N GLN A 32 9.87 2.11 0.01
CA GLN A 32 11.31 1.94 0.07
C GLN A 32 11.64 0.48 -0.19
N GLU A 33 12.22 0.20 -1.34
CA GLU A 33 12.91 -1.07 -1.60
C GLU A 33 14.27 -1.07 -0.91
N ASN A 34 14.77 -2.22 -0.47
CA ASN A 34 15.95 -2.29 0.40
C ASN A 34 17.20 -1.56 -0.13
N ASP A 35 17.45 -1.64 -1.44
CA ASP A 35 18.69 -1.16 -2.06
C ASP A 35 18.47 -0.03 -3.10
N MET A 36 17.26 0.53 -3.17
CA MET A 36 16.92 1.59 -4.13
C MET A 36 16.58 2.90 -3.42
N PRO A 37 16.66 4.06 -4.09
CA PRO A 37 16.09 5.29 -3.55
C PRO A 37 14.58 5.14 -3.28
N ALA A 38 14.07 5.87 -2.28
CA ALA A 38 12.64 5.88 -1.97
C ALA A 38 11.81 6.41 -3.14
N THR A 39 10.64 5.81 -3.35
CA THR A 39 9.61 6.31 -4.27
C THR A 39 8.57 7.10 -3.48
N ILE A 40 8.46 8.39 -3.76
CA ILE A 40 7.63 9.33 -3.01
C ILE A 40 6.35 9.63 -3.79
N GLY A 41 5.22 9.44 -3.11
CA GLY A 41 3.88 9.75 -3.60
C GLY A 41 3.18 8.55 -4.22
N LYS A 42 1.86 8.48 -4.03
CA LYS A 42 1.01 7.39 -4.52
C LYS A 42 1.01 7.29 -6.04
N ALA A 43 1.08 8.42 -6.73
CA ALA A 43 1.15 8.44 -8.19
C ALA A 43 2.45 7.83 -8.73
N ALA A 44 3.58 8.01 -8.04
CA ALA A 44 4.87 7.45 -8.45
C ALA A 44 5.01 5.95 -8.13
N ASN A 45 4.15 5.42 -7.25
CA ASN A 45 4.12 4.03 -6.79
C ASN A 45 3.07 3.16 -7.51
N ARG A 46 2.45 3.66 -8.59
CA ARG A 46 1.43 2.93 -9.39
C ARG A 46 2.08 2.12 -10.51
#